data_AF-A0A534C9I6-F1
#
_entry.id   AF-A0A534C9I6-F1
#
_cell.length_a   1.000
_cell.length_b   1.000
_cell.length_c   1.000
_cell.angle_alpha   90.00
_cell.angle_beta   90.00
_cell.angle_gamma   90.00
#
_symmetry.space_group_name_H-M   'P 1'
#
loop_
_entity.id
_entity.type
_entity.pdbx_description
1 polymer ?
#
loop_
_entity_poly.entity_id
_entity_poly.type
_entity_poly.pdbx_seq_one_letter_code
_entity_poly.pdbx_strand_id
1 'polypeptide(L)' 'MTLLADLVHTSQRVGATAARLAKVRELASFLRALAPDEIETAAHYLAGETPQGRVGIGYATLQAAAASGA' A
#
# COMPACT_ATOMS: atom_id res chain seq x y z
N MET A 1 -0.83 -15.44 -6.04
CA MET A 1 -1.55 -14.26 -6.55
C MET A 1 -2.37 -13.69 -5.42
N THR A 2 -1.88 -12.59 -4.85
CA THR A 2 -2.42 -11.95 -3.63
C THR A 2 -3.45 -10.87 -3.99
N LEU A 3 -4.46 -10.64 -3.16
CA LEU A 3 -5.46 -9.60 -3.42
C LEU A 3 -4.94 -8.23 -2.97
N LEU A 4 -5.31 -7.18 -3.71
CA LEU A 4 -5.00 -5.80 -3.29
C LEU A 4 -5.57 -5.48 -1.91
N ALA A 5 -6.71 -6.07 -1.54
CA ALA A 5 -7.31 -5.92 -0.22
C ALA A 5 -6.37 -6.35 0.92
N ASP A 6 -5.56 -7.39 0.73
CA ASP A 6 -4.62 -7.87 1.75
C ASP A 6 -3.49 -6.88 2.02
N LEU A 7 -3.01 -6.22 0.96
CA LEU A 7 -2.04 -5.12 1.07
C LEU A 7 -2.65 -3.93 1.80
N VAL A 8 -3.88 -3.55 1.46
CA VAL A 8 -4.61 -2.45 2.11
C VAL A 8 -4.80 -2.72 3.59
N HIS A 9 -5.21 -3.94 3.97
CA HIS A 9 -5.34 -4.33 5.37
C HIS A 9 -4.00 -4.26 6.13
N THR A 10 -2.91 -4.73 5.51
CA THR A 10 -1.56 -4.61 6.09
C THR A 10 -1.19 -3.14 6.32
N SER A 11 -1.42 -2.27 5.33
CA SER A 11 -1.15 -0.84 5.43
C SER A 11 -1.95 -0.18 6.56
N GLN A 12 -3.24 -0.49 6.68
CA GLN A 12 -4.10 0.00 7.76
C GLN A 12 -3.59 -0.45 9.14
N ARG A 13 -3.22 -1.73 9.31
CA ARG A 13 -2.66 -2.27 10.57
C ARG A 13 -1.37 -1.55 10.96
N VAL A 14 -0.48 -1.29 9.99
CA VAL A 14 0.77 -0.55 10.20
C VAL A 14 0.49 0.92 10.57
N GLY A 15 -0.49 1.55 9.92
CA GLY A 15 -0.91 2.93 10.20
C GLY A 15 -1.59 3.10 11.56
N ALA A 16 -2.29 2.08 12.04
CA ALA A 16 -3.04 2.09 13.29
C ALA A 16 -2.16 1.97 14.56
N THR A 17 -0.85 1.74 14.43
CA THR A 17 0.06 1.58 15.56
C THR A 17 1.24 2.55 15.50
N ALA A 18 1.72 3.00 16.67
CA ALA A 18 2.96 3.77 16.79
C ALA A 18 4.19 2.88 17.08
N ALA A 19 3.99 1.61 17.47
CA ALA A 19 5.08 0.74 17.89
C ALA A 19 5.89 0.22 16.70
N ARG A 20 7.14 0.70 16.56
CA ARG A 20 8.04 0.32 15.45
C ARG A 20 8.16 -1.20 15.26
N LEU A 21 8.34 -1.95 16.36
CA LEU A 21 8.46 -3.40 16.28
C LEU A 21 7.15 -4.08 15.82
N ALA A 22 5.99 -3.53 16.16
CA ALA A 22 4.73 -4.03 15.64
C ALA A 22 4.66 -3.84 14.12
N LYS A 23 5.00 -2.65 13.62
CA LYS A 23 5.07 -2.37 12.17
C LYS A 23 6.00 -3.33 11.44
N VAL A 24 7.21 -3.55 11.97
CA VAL A 24 8.18 -4.48 11.38
C VAL A 24 7.62 -5.89 11.32
N ARG A 25 6.94 -6.38 12.37
CA ARG A 25 6.33 -7.70 12.37
C ARG A 25 5.25 -7.84 11.32
N GLU A 26 4.35 -6.86 11.20
CA GLU A 26 3.28 -6.85 10.20
C GLU A 26 3.83 -6.88 8.77
N LEU A 27 4.73 -5.94 8.45
CA LEU A 27 5.37 -5.85 7.14
C LEU A 27 6.11 -7.14 6.80
N ALA A 28 6.93 -7.66 7.72
CA ALA A 28 7.71 -8.86 7.47
C ALA A 28 6.83 -10.11 7.34
N SER A 29 5.71 -10.19 8.09
CA SER A 29 4.76 -11.28 7.97
C SER A 29 4.09 -11.28 6.59
N PHE A 30 3.63 -10.12 6.15
CA PHE A 30 2.99 -9.97 4.84
C PHE A 30 3.96 -10.27 3.70
N LEU A 31 5.14 -9.65 3.68
CA LEU A 31 6.11 -9.83 2.60
C LEU A 31 6.63 -11.27 2.48
N ARG A 32 6.72 -12.03 3.59
CA ARG A 32 7.09 -13.45 3.55
C ARG A 32 6.04 -14.37 2.93
N ALA A 33 4.77 -13.95 2.90
CA ALA A 33 3.67 -14.74 2.36
C ALA A 33 3.45 -14.53 0.85
N LEU A 34 4.11 -13.53 0.27
CA LEU A 34 3.98 -13.19 -1.14
C LEU A 34 4.78 -14.13 -2.05
N ALA A 35 4.33 -14.27 -3.29
CA ALA A 35 5.16 -14.85 -4.32
C ALA A 35 6.36 -13.92 -4.62
N PRO A 36 7.55 -14.44 -4.99
CA PRO A 36 8.75 -13.62 -5.16
C PRO A 36 8.60 -12.43 -6.12
N ASP A 37 7.80 -12.59 -7.18
CA ASP A 37 7.49 -11.58 -8.20
C ASP A 37 6.53 -10.48 -7.70
N GLU A 38 5.82 -10.70 -6.59
CA GLU A 38 4.91 -9.72 -5.99
C GLU A 38 5.61 -8.79 -4.98
N ILE A 39 6.76 -9.22 -4.44
CA ILE A 39 7.44 -8.56 -3.30
C ILE A 39 7.80 -7.11 -3.62
N GLU A 40 8.43 -6.85 -4.76
CA GLU A 40 8.88 -5.51 -5.15
C GLU A 40 7.69 -4.55 -5.29
N THR A 41 6.63 -5.00 -5.95
CA THR A 41 5.41 -4.21 -6.14
C THR A 41 4.75 -3.90 -4.80
N ALA A 42 4.61 -4.89 -3.92
CA ALA A 42 4.04 -4.71 -2.59
C ALA A 42 4.87 -3.75 -1.73
N ALA A 43 6.19 -3.83 -1.79
CA ALA A 43 7.09 -2.94 -1.07
C ALA A 43 6.94 -1.47 -1.50
N HIS A 44 6.84 -1.19 -2.81
CA HIS A 44 6.58 0.16 -3.31
C HIS A 44 5.26 0.73 -2.74
N TYR A 45 4.15 -0.02 -2.88
CA TYR A 45 2.85 0.45 -2.38
C TYR A 45 2.84 0.68 -0.86
N LEU A 46 3.49 -0.20 -0.08
CA LEU A 46 3.59 -0.04 1.38
C LEU A 46 4.48 1.13 1.79
N ALA A 47 5.42 1.54 0.94
CA ALA A 47 6.23 2.76 1.13
C ALA A 47 5.48 4.05 0.74
N GLY A 48 4.27 3.94 0.17
CA GLY A 48 3.54 5.09 -0.39
C GLY A 48 4.06 5.52 -1.77
N GLU A 49 4.82 4.65 -2.43
CA GLU A 49 5.34 4.84 -3.78
C GLU A 49 4.53 4.00 -4.78
N THR A 50 4.58 4.39 -6.05
CA THR A 50 4.02 3.58 -7.13
C THR A 50 5.15 3.15 -8.07
N PRO A 51 5.15 1.91 -8.59
CA PRO A 51 6.19 1.44 -9.51
C PRO A 51 6.31 2.31 -10.77
N GLN A 52 5.24 3.01 -11.15
CA GLN A 52 5.17 3.89 -12.31
C GLN A 52 5.74 5.30 -12.03
N GLY A 53 6.12 5.61 -10.79
CA GLY A 53 6.64 6.91 -10.39
C GLY A 53 5.56 7.99 -10.32
N ARG A 54 5.88 9.21 -10.77
CA ARG A 54 4.92 10.32 -10.74
C ARG A 54 3.94 10.21 -11.90
N VAL A 55 2.67 9.94 -11.57
CA VAL A 55 1.56 9.85 -12.54
C VAL A 55 1.09 11.24 -13.01
N GLY A 56 1.49 12.32 -12.33
CA GLY A 56 1.12 13.70 -12.71
C GLY A 56 -0.31 14.11 -12.33
N ILE A 57 -0.94 13.37 -11.41
CA ILE A 57 -2.31 13.67 -10.94
C ILE A 57 -2.24 14.56 -9.70
N GLY A 58 -2.82 15.75 -9.80
CA GLY A 58 -2.94 16.69 -8.69
C GLY A 58 -4.13 16.38 -7.77
N TYR A 59 -4.08 16.89 -6.55
CA TYR A 59 -5.16 16.70 -5.56
C TYR A 59 -6.52 17.20 -6.05
N ALA A 60 -6.57 18.32 -6.77
CA ALA A 60 -7.81 18.84 -7.35
C ALA A 60 -8.47 17.85 -8.33
N THR A 61 -7.67 17.19 -9.17
CA THR A 61 -8.17 16.16 -10.10
C THR A 61 -8.70 14.94 -9.35
N LEU A 62 -8.00 14.49 -8.29
CA LEU A 62 -8.47 13.39 -7.44
C LEU A 62 -9.79 13.72 -6.76
N GLN A 63 -9.93 14.92 -6.20
CA GLN A 63 -11.16 15.35 -5.53
C GLN A 63 -12.35 15.42 -6.50
N ALA A 64 -12.13 15.95 -7.72
CA ALA A 64 -13.17 15.99 -8.75
C ALA A 64 -13.61 14.59 -9.20
N ALA A 65 -12.64 13.68 -9.36
CA ALA A 65 -12.93 12.28 -9.71
C ALA A 65 -13.71 11.57 -8.59
N ALA A 66 -13.32 11.76 -7.33
CA ALA A 66 -14.00 11.17 -6.17
C ALA A 66 -15.46 11.64 -6.04
N ALA A 67 -15.74 12.92 -6.35
CA ALA A 67 -17.10 13.46 -6.34
C ALA A 67 -17.97 12.96 -7.50
N SER A 68 -17.36 12.50 -8.59
CA SER A 68 -18.07 12.02 -9.79
C SER A 68 -18.44 10.54 -9.72
N GLY A 69 -17.81 9.78 -8.83
CA GLY A 69 -18.05 8.34 -8.63
C GLY A 69 -18.94 7.99 -7.43
N ALA A 70 -19.47 8.99 -6.73
CA ALA A 70 -20.46 8.86 -5.65
C ALA A 70 -21.87 9.10 -6.20
#